data_AF-I2CPU4-F1
#
_entry.id   AF-I2CPU4-F1
#
_cell.length_a   1.000
_cell.length_b   1.000
_cell.length_c   1.000
_cell.angle_alpha   90.00
_cell.angle_beta   90.00
_cell.angle_gamma   90.00
#
_symmetry.space_group_name_H-M   'P 1'
#
loop_
_entity.id
_entity.type
_entity.pdbx_description
1 polymer ?
#
loop_
_entity_poly.entity_id
_entity_poly.type
_entity_poly.pdbx_seq_one_letter_code
_entity_poly.pdbx_strand_id
1 'polypeptide(L)'
;MQTRWCRFDMLDRLPPPARSLLSSLSPSGTGLSIHTALRCLQSHRDPLLPSLTDRAISYGDTLLWIAEYIRQKDYPDWMQLLGFLHGLGRLVFVLFSAAGDKGWDSYDWAFGGQGWVVGCPFPPSIRYSDVNSLNPDTTHPVYSAPPSGMYPLHCGLDQTLLSWTGTEYMYHFLKKQVCPPSLP
;
A
#
# COMPACT_ATOMS: atom_id res chain seq x y z
N MET A 1 -15.35 -23.14 -12.26
CA MET A 1 -14.75 -22.81 -10.94
C MET A 1 -14.67 -21.30 -10.82
N GLN A 2 -15.47 -20.71 -9.93
CA GLN A 2 -15.60 -19.26 -9.75
C GLN A 2 -14.34 -18.68 -9.10
N THR A 3 -13.57 -17.88 -9.84
CA THR A 3 -12.54 -16.98 -9.28
C THR A 3 -13.23 -15.83 -8.54
N ARG A 4 -13.77 -16.12 -7.34
CA ARG A 4 -14.15 -15.11 -6.35
C ARG A 4 -12.91 -14.68 -5.56
N TRP A 5 -11.90 -14.15 -6.23
CA TRP A 5 -10.88 -13.37 -5.55
C TRP A 5 -11.43 -11.94 -5.42
N CYS A 6 -12.00 -11.69 -4.23
CA CYS A 6 -12.33 -10.41 -3.62
C CYS A 6 -12.63 -9.22 -4.54
N ARG A 7 -13.86 -8.67 -4.45
CA ARG A 7 -14.06 -7.22 -4.62
C ARG A 7 -13.11 -6.51 -3.63
N PHE A 8 -11.97 -6.05 -4.13
CA PHE A 8 -10.93 -5.30 -3.40
C PHE A 8 -11.27 -3.82 -3.45
N ASP A 9 -12.25 -3.40 -2.67
CA ASP A 9 -12.22 -2.05 -2.11
C ASP A 9 -12.10 -2.23 -0.60
N MET A 10 -10.91 -2.01 -0.05
CA MET A 10 -10.67 -2.09 1.40
C MET A 10 -11.58 -1.13 2.15
N LEU A 11 -11.99 -0.02 1.50
CA LEU A 11 -12.92 0.94 2.08
C LEU A 11 -14.30 0.32 2.33
N ASP A 12 -14.76 -0.58 1.45
CA ASP A 12 -16.03 -1.32 1.62
C ASP A 12 -15.98 -2.36 2.74
N ARG A 13 -14.78 -2.66 3.26
CA ARG A 13 -14.56 -3.62 4.35
C ARG A 13 -14.23 -2.94 5.67
N LEU A 14 -14.21 -1.60 5.70
CA LEU A 14 -13.98 -0.86 6.93
C LEU A 14 -15.01 -1.25 7.99
N PRO A 15 -14.60 -1.43 9.25
CA PRO A 15 -15.52 -1.67 10.36
C PRO A 15 -16.44 -0.44 10.55
N PRO A 16 -17.62 -0.60 11.20
CA PRO A 16 -18.59 0.49 11.34
C PRO A 16 -18.01 1.82 11.88
N PRO A 17 -17.10 1.83 12.88
CA PRO A 17 -16.51 3.09 13.35
C PRO A 17 -15.63 3.76 12.28
N ALA A 18 -14.84 2.99 11.53
CA ALA A 18 -14.03 3.51 10.42
C ALA A 18 -14.90 4.08 9.28
N ARG A 19 -16.06 3.45 8.99
CA ARG A 19 -17.01 4.00 8.00
C ARG A 19 -17.61 5.32 8.46
N SER A 20 -17.95 5.43 9.73
CA SER A 20 -18.46 6.68 10.30
C SER A 20 -17.42 7.81 10.17
N LEU A 21 -16.15 7.50 10.45
CA LEU A 21 -15.03 8.42 10.23
C LEU A 21 -14.86 8.77 8.75
N LEU A 22 -14.91 7.79 7.85
CA LEU A 22 -14.81 8.05 6.42
C LEU A 22 -15.95 8.95 5.92
N SER A 23 -17.17 8.74 6.40
CA SER A 23 -18.35 9.56 6.09
C SER A 23 -18.21 10.98 6.64
N SER A 24 -17.63 11.17 7.83
CA SER A 24 -17.37 12.52 8.37
C SER A 24 -16.30 13.27 7.59
N LEU A 25 -15.32 12.53 7.03
CA LEU A 25 -14.28 13.08 6.15
C LEU A 25 -14.77 13.34 4.71
N SER A 26 -15.90 12.74 4.31
CA SER A 26 -16.57 12.95 3.02
C SER A 26 -18.07 13.25 3.19
N PRO A 27 -18.45 14.44 3.69
CA PRO A 27 -19.86 14.76 3.99
C PRO A 27 -20.78 14.74 2.77
N SER A 28 -20.24 14.99 1.57
CA SER A 28 -20.99 14.98 0.31
C SER A 28 -21.25 13.57 -0.24
N GLY A 29 -20.59 12.53 0.31
CA GLY A 29 -20.67 11.16 -0.19
C GLY A 29 -20.04 10.95 -1.58
N THR A 30 -19.39 11.97 -2.14
CA THR A 30 -18.79 11.93 -3.49
C THR A 30 -17.35 11.42 -3.51
N GLY A 31 -16.86 10.89 -2.39
CA GLY A 31 -15.48 10.41 -2.23
C GLY A 31 -14.59 11.34 -1.41
N LEU A 32 -13.42 10.84 -1.03
CA LEU A 32 -12.45 11.60 -0.24
C LEU A 32 -11.53 12.41 -1.15
N SER A 33 -11.38 13.71 -0.87
CA SER A 33 -10.43 14.53 -1.61
C SER A 33 -8.97 14.17 -1.25
N ILE A 34 -8.05 14.33 -2.22
CA ILE A 34 -6.61 14.19 -1.99
C ILE A 34 -6.13 15.08 -0.84
N HIS A 35 -6.67 16.30 -0.74
CA HIS A 35 -6.32 17.24 0.34
C HIS A 35 -6.75 16.71 1.70
N THR A 36 -7.94 16.12 1.80
CA THR A 36 -8.42 15.51 3.05
C THR A 36 -7.54 14.30 3.43
N ALA A 37 -7.22 13.44 2.45
CA ALA A 37 -6.32 12.31 2.65
C ALA A 37 -4.95 12.74 3.17
N LEU A 38 -4.37 13.80 2.59
CA LEU A 38 -3.10 14.37 3.04
C LEU A 38 -3.18 14.85 4.49
N ARG A 39 -4.21 15.64 4.85
CA ARG A 39 -4.37 16.12 6.24
C ARG A 39 -4.49 14.98 7.24
N CYS A 40 -5.19 13.90 6.88
CA CYS A 40 -5.27 12.70 7.72
C CYS A 40 -3.90 12.04 7.90
N LEU A 41 -3.05 12.01 6.88
CA LEU A 41 -1.69 11.46 6.99
C LEU A 41 -0.74 12.40 7.73
N GLN A 42 -0.98 13.71 7.73
CA GLN A 42 -0.20 14.67 8.51
C GLN A 42 -0.45 14.58 10.02
N SER A 43 -1.57 14.01 10.46
CA SER A 43 -1.81 13.75 11.88
C SER A 43 -1.13 12.47 12.40
N HIS A 44 -0.44 11.71 11.53
CA HIS A 44 0.23 10.46 11.87
C HIS A 44 1.74 10.57 11.67
N ARG A 45 2.53 10.08 12.63
CA ARG A 45 3.99 10.01 12.50
C ARG A 45 4.38 9.02 11.42
N ASP A 46 5.48 9.29 10.73
CA ASP A 46 6.07 8.31 9.81
C ASP A 46 6.95 7.30 10.57
N PRO A 47 6.58 6.01 10.67
CA PRO A 47 7.41 4.99 11.31
C PRO A 47 8.57 4.52 10.42
N LEU A 48 8.62 4.90 9.14
CA LEU A 48 9.69 4.52 8.22
C LEU A 48 10.85 5.54 8.21
N LEU A 49 10.65 6.72 8.81
CA LEU A 49 11.64 7.80 8.87
C LEU A 49 12.23 8.19 10.23
N PRO A 50 12.12 7.42 11.35
CA PRO A 50 12.77 7.83 12.60
C PRO A 50 14.31 7.90 12.51
N SER A 51 14.92 7.42 11.41
CA SER A 51 16.37 7.35 11.21
C SER A 51 16.96 8.33 10.19
N LEU A 52 16.14 9.06 9.40
CA LEU A 52 16.64 9.91 8.31
C LEU A 52 16.65 11.41 8.66
N THR A 53 15.85 11.83 9.62
CA THR A 53 15.85 13.20 10.14
C THR A 53 15.67 13.19 11.65
N ASP A 54 16.46 13.96 12.39
CA ASP A 54 16.35 14.16 13.85
C ASP A 54 15.04 14.89 14.26
N ARG A 55 14.09 15.02 13.34
CA ARG A 55 12.77 15.62 13.50
C ARG A 55 11.72 14.54 13.22
N ALA A 56 10.76 14.40 14.13
CA ALA A 56 9.58 13.59 13.90
C ALA A 56 8.73 14.27 12.81
N ILE A 57 8.89 13.85 11.56
CA ILE A 57 8.05 14.29 10.44
C ILE A 57 6.78 13.43 10.38
N SER A 58 5.68 14.03 9.94
CA SER A 58 4.45 13.29 9.67
C SER A 58 4.59 12.50 8.37
N TYR A 59 3.80 11.43 8.21
CA TYR A 59 3.82 10.66 6.96
C TYR A 59 3.35 11.51 5.77
N GLY A 60 2.37 12.39 5.97
CA GLY A 60 1.95 13.34 4.94
C GLY A 60 3.08 14.28 4.50
N ASP A 61 3.91 14.77 5.43
CA ASP A 61 5.04 15.63 5.09
C ASP A 61 6.15 14.86 4.37
N THR A 62 6.35 13.57 4.67
CA THR A 62 7.24 12.69 3.88
C THR A 62 6.83 12.65 2.41
N LEU A 63 5.53 12.50 2.11
CA LEU A 63 5.05 12.44 0.72
C LEU A 63 5.29 13.76 -0.02
N LEU A 64 5.09 14.89 0.67
CA LEU A 64 5.41 16.21 0.12
C LEU A 64 6.91 16.37 -0.13
N TRP A 65 7.75 15.91 0.80
CA TRP A 65 9.20 15.93 0.64
C TRP A 65 9.66 15.07 -0.54
N ILE A 66 9.10 13.86 -0.73
CA ILE A 66 9.40 12.99 -1.88
C ILE A 66 9.04 13.69 -3.19
N ALA A 67 7.84 14.27 -3.29
CA ALA A 67 7.41 14.98 -4.49
C ALA A 67 8.31 16.18 -4.81
N GLU A 68 8.67 16.96 -3.77
CA GLU A 68 9.59 18.10 -3.90
C GLU A 68 11.01 17.65 -4.29
N TYR A 69 11.49 16.54 -3.74
CA TYR A 69 12.78 15.97 -4.13
C TYR A 69 12.78 15.56 -5.60
N ILE A 70 11.73 14.89 -6.09
CA ILE A 70 11.60 14.52 -7.50
C ILE A 70 11.58 15.77 -8.39
N ARG A 71 10.88 16.83 -7.98
CA ARG A 71 10.85 18.13 -8.67
C ARG A 71 12.24 18.76 -8.74
N GLN A 72 13.00 18.76 -7.63
CA GLN A 72 14.36 19.29 -7.56
C GLN A 72 15.36 18.51 -8.44
N LYS A 73 15.05 17.25 -8.75
CA LYS A 73 15.84 16.41 -9.66
C LYS A 73 15.46 16.57 -11.13
N ASP A 74 14.56 17.50 -11.46
CA ASP A 74 14.11 17.80 -12.83
C ASP A 74 13.49 16.59 -13.54
N TYR A 75 12.79 15.73 -12.79
CA TYR A 75 11.98 14.67 -13.35
C TYR A 75 10.61 15.20 -13.82
N PRO A 76 9.96 14.51 -14.79
CA PRO A 76 8.66 14.92 -15.31
C PRO A 76 7.59 15.10 -14.21
N ASP A 77 6.68 16.05 -14.42
CA ASP A 77 5.63 16.40 -13.43
C ASP A 77 4.78 15.20 -12.98
N TRP A 78 4.49 14.27 -13.89
CA TRP A 78 3.73 13.06 -13.56
C TRP A 78 4.46 12.17 -12.54
N MET A 79 5.80 12.20 -12.51
CA MET A 79 6.62 11.46 -11.55
C MET A 79 6.58 12.13 -10.17
N GLN A 80 6.51 13.45 -10.11
CA GLN A 80 6.29 14.19 -8.84
C GLN A 80 4.93 13.81 -8.25
N LEU A 81 3.88 13.82 -9.09
CA LEU A 81 2.55 13.39 -8.68
C LEU A 81 2.54 11.92 -8.22
N LEU A 82 3.22 11.03 -8.95
CA LEU A 82 3.32 9.62 -8.56
C LEU A 82 4.05 9.45 -7.21
N GLY A 83 5.14 10.18 -7.01
CA GLY A 83 5.88 10.23 -5.74
C GLY A 83 5.04 10.72 -4.57
N PHE A 84 4.04 11.56 -4.81
CA PHE A 84 3.05 11.92 -3.80
C PHE A 84 1.97 10.84 -3.62
N LEU A 85 1.35 10.38 -4.72
CA LEU A 85 0.20 9.46 -4.68
C LEU A 85 0.55 8.08 -4.14
N HIS A 86 1.77 7.57 -4.37
CA HIS A 86 2.13 6.19 -4.02
C HIS A 86 1.94 5.86 -2.53
N GLY A 87 2.12 6.84 -1.64
CA GLY A 87 2.00 6.66 -0.21
C GLY A 87 0.59 6.87 0.35
N LEU A 88 -0.34 7.41 -0.43
CA LEU A 88 -1.71 7.67 0.05
C LEU A 88 -2.44 6.40 0.51
N GLY A 89 -2.01 5.22 0.07
CA GLY A 89 -2.58 3.93 0.51
C GLY A 89 -2.45 3.69 2.00
N ARG A 90 -1.52 4.36 2.69
CA ARG A 90 -1.42 4.34 4.15
C ARG A 90 -2.64 4.94 4.86
N LEU A 91 -3.45 5.72 4.16
CA LEU A 91 -4.70 6.24 4.70
C LEU A 91 -5.64 5.10 5.12
N VAL A 92 -5.64 3.99 4.39
CA VAL A 92 -6.46 2.82 4.73
C VAL A 92 -6.11 2.35 6.15
N PHE A 93 -4.82 2.17 6.44
CA PHE A 93 -4.35 1.84 7.79
C PHE A 93 -4.82 2.86 8.83
N VAL A 94 -4.65 4.16 8.57
CA VAL A 94 -5.09 5.23 9.47
C VAL A 94 -6.59 5.14 9.79
N LEU A 95 -7.43 4.87 8.80
CA LEU A 95 -8.87 4.74 8.99
C LEU A 95 -9.23 3.50 9.83
N PHE A 96 -8.53 2.39 9.64
CA PHE A 96 -8.71 1.17 10.43
C PHE A 96 -8.23 1.35 11.89
N SER A 97 -7.07 1.97 12.11
CA SER A 97 -6.56 2.25 13.47
C SER A 97 -7.45 3.25 14.23
N ALA A 98 -7.94 4.29 13.55
CA ALA A 98 -8.83 5.28 14.17
C ALA A 98 -10.21 4.71 14.58
N ALA A 99 -10.58 3.52 14.09
CA ALA A 99 -11.80 2.83 14.51
C ALA A 99 -11.72 2.24 15.93
N GLY A 100 -10.54 2.27 16.57
CA GLY A 100 -10.35 1.79 17.95
C GLY A 100 -10.41 0.28 18.12
N ASP A 101 -10.50 -0.47 17.01
CA ASP A 101 -10.40 -1.92 17.02
C ASP A 101 -8.91 -2.30 17.10
N LYS A 102 -8.46 -2.63 18.32
CA LYS A 102 -7.05 -2.90 18.70
C LYS A 102 -6.39 -3.99 17.86
N GLY A 103 -7.16 -4.78 17.11
CA GLY A 103 -6.62 -5.70 16.12
C GLY A 103 -5.84 -4.99 15.01
N TRP A 104 -6.28 -3.80 14.57
CA TRP A 104 -5.74 -3.15 13.36
C TRP A 104 -4.39 -2.48 13.55
N ASP A 105 -4.07 -2.04 14.77
CA ASP A 105 -2.74 -1.51 15.11
C ASP A 105 -1.63 -2.55 14.86
N SER A 106 -1.98 -3.84 14.84
CA SER A 106 -1.06 -4.94 14.53
C SER A 106 -0.79 -5.16 13.03
N TYR A 107 -1.46 -4.45 12.12
CA TYR A 107 -1.36 -4.65 10.66
C TYR A 107 -0.56 -3.57 9.92
N ASP A 108 0.25 -2.76 10.61
CA ASP A 108 1.12 -1.78 9.93
C ASP A 108 2.04 -2.46 8.90
N TRP A 109 2.46 -3.71 9.15
CA TRP A 109 3.26 -4.52 8.22
C TRP A 109 2.58 -4.75 6.86
N ALA A 110 1.25 -4.72 6.78
CA ALA A 110 0.48 -4.91 5.55
C ALA A 110 0.30 -3.62 4.73
N PHE A 111 0.75 -2.46 5.25
CA PHE A 111 0.61 -1.17 4.55
C PHE A 111 1.91 -0.38 4.46
N GLY A 112 2.79 -0.47 5.46
CA GLY A 112 4.08 0.23 5.52
C GLY A 112 5.28 -0.56 4.98
N GLY A 113 5.10 -1.83 4.61
CA GLY A 113 6.18 -2.68 4.11
C GLY A 113 6.55 -2.40 2.64
N GLN A 114 7.76 -2.83 2.25
CA GLN A 114 8.12 -2.96 0.83
C GLN A 114 7.40 -4.16 0.23
N GLY A 115 7.01 -4.08 -1.05
CA GLY A 115 6.38 -5.19 -1.75
C GLY A 115 7.39 -6.28 -2.16
N TRP A 116 6.96 -7.54 -2.15
CA TRP A 116 7.70 -8.67 -2.71
C TRP A 116 6.74 -9.67 -3.36
N VAL A 117 7.24 -10.54 -4.23
CA VAL A 117 6.43 -11.59 -4.88
C VAL A 117 6.14 -12.71 -3.86
N VAL A 118 4.87 -13.06 -3.68
CA VAL A 118 4.43 -14.15 -2.78
C VAL A 118 4.18 -15.44 -3.56
N GLY A 119 4.18 -16.60 -2.89
CA GLY A 119 3.98 -17.91 -3.56
C GLY A 119 5.21 -18.43 -4.33
N CYS A 120 6.37 -17.84 -4.08
CA CYS A 120 7.67 -18.31 -4.54
C CYS A 120 8.71 -18.23 -3.40
N PRO A 121 9.90 -18.86 -3.57
CA PRO A 121 10.96 -18.74 -2.58
C PRO A 121 11.35 -17.28 -2.34
N PHE A 122 11.53 -16.90 -1.07
CA PHE A 122 11.91 -15.54 -0.71
C PHE A 122 13.31 -15.21 -1.22
N PRO A 123 13.51 -14.07 -1.89
CA PRO A 123 14.85 -13.63 -2.25
C PRO A 123 15.66 -13.29 -0.98
N PRO A 124 16.95 -13.63 -0.94
CA PRO A 124 17.82 -13.37 0.22
C PRO A 124 18.06 -11.87 0.46
N SER A 125 17.70 -11.00 -0.49
CA SER A 125 17.83 -9.55 -0.38
C SER A 125 16.71 -8.88 0.42
N ILE A 126 15.66 -9.62 0.83
CA ILE A 126 14.60 -9.08 1.68
C ILE A 126 15.18 -8.74 3.05
N ARG A 127 14.91 -7.52 3.53
CA ARG A 127 15.31 -7.09 4.86
C ARG A 127 14.67 -7.98 5.92
N TYR A 128 15.44 -8.35 6.95
CA TYR A 128 15.01 -9.29 7.99
C TYR A 128 14.65 -10.68 7.43
N SER A 129 15.44 -11.19 6.49
CA SER A 129 15.22 -12.50 5.88
C SER A 129 15.24 -13.67 6.88
N ASP A 130 15.83 -13.48 8.06
CA ASP A 130 15.88 -14.43 9.17
C ASP A 130 14.47 -14.79 9.69
N VAL A 131 13.54 -13.83 9.68
CA VAL A 131 12.15 -14.10 10.12
C VAL A 131 11.30 -14.75 9.03
N ASN A 132 11.78 -14.87 7.79
CA ASN A 132 11.01 -15.50 6.71
C ASN A 132 10.66 -16.96 7.04
N SER A 133 11.51 -17.65 7.81
CA SER A 133 11.26 -19.02 8.29
C SER A 133 9.97 -19.18 9.10
N LEU A 134 9.43 -18.08 9.66
CA LEU A 134 8.16 -18.06 10.36
C LEU A 134 6.95 -18.04 9.41
N ASN A 135 7.16 -17.73 8.12
CA ASN A 135 6.09 -17.73 7.14
C ASN A 135 5.79 -19.19 6.70
N PRO A 136 4.54 -19.65 6.81
CA PRO A 136 4.15 -21.02 6.44
C PRO A 136 4.44 -21.36 4.97
N ASP A 137 4.52 -20.37 4.07
CA ASP A 137 4.85 -20.59 2.67
C ASP A 137 6.28 -21.12 2.46
N THR A 138 7.18 -20.92 3.43
CA THR A 138 8.56 -21.42 3.33
C THR A 138 8.67 -22.94 3.37
N THR A 139 7.68 -23.63 3.93
CA THR A 139 7.63 -25.10 3.96
C THR A 139 6.55 -25.67 3.06
N HIS A 140 5.78 -24.81 2.37
CA HIS A 140 4.72 -25.24 1.47
C HIS A 140 5.30 -25.84 0.18
N PRO A 141 4.92 -27.07 -0.21
CA PRO A 141 5.58 -27.82 -1.29
C PRO A 141 5.55 -27.14 -2.66
N VAL A 142 4.57 -26.26 -2.90
CA VAL A 142 4.46 -25.49 -4.14
C VAL A 142 5.19 -24.15 -4.05
N TYR A 143 5.13 -23.45 -2.92
CA TYR A 143 5.62 -22.07 -2.83
C TYR A 143 7.12 -22.01 -2.53
N SER A 144 7.64 -23.01 -1.82
CA SER A 144 9.07 -23.15 -1.57
C SER A 144 9.82 -23.88 -2.69
N ALA A 145 9.12 -24.33 -3.75
CA ALA A 145 9.72 -25.03 -4.87
C ALA A 145 10.63 -24.08 -5.68
N PRO A 146 11.94 -24.34 -5.79
CA PRO A 146 12.82 -23.55 -6.64
C PRO A 146 12.53 -23.82 -8.13
N PRO A 147 12.79 -22.85 -9.03
CA PRO A 147 13.27 -21.50 -8.74
C PRO A 147 12.15 -20.46 -8.51
N SER A 148 10.89 -20.79 -8.84
CA SER A 148 9.81 -19.80 -9.01
C SER A 148 8.50 -20.15 -8.31
N GLY A 149 8.49 -21.18 -7.46
CA GLY A 149 7.30 -21.64 -6.74
C GLY A 149 6.15 -21.97 -7.68
N MET A 150 5.02 -21.27 -7.52
CA MET A 150 3.84 -21.45 -8.36
C MET A 150 3.91 -20.78 -9.75
N TYR A 151 4.96 -20.01 -10.04
CA TYR A 151 5.03 -19.21 -11.27
C TYR A 151 5.85 -19.88 -12.37
N PRO A 152 5.46 -19.70 -13.65
CA PRO A 152 6.35 -19.96 -14.78
C PRO A 152 7.56 -19.02 -14.73
N LEU A 153 8.72 -19.53 -15.14
CA LEU A 153 9.91 -18.71 -15.33
C LEU A 153 9.63 -17.60 -16.36
N HIS A 154 10.06 -16.38 -16.04
CA HIS A 154 9.92 -15.21 -16.91
C HIS A 154 8.47 -14.82 -17.28
N CYS A 155 7.49 -15.13 -16.44
CA CYS A 155 6.06 -14.79 -16.68
C CYS A 155 5.75 -13.28 -16.68
N GLY A 156 6.66 -12.43 -16.16
CA GLY A 156 6.42 -10.99 -16.01
C GLY A 156 5.72 -10.67 -14.69
N LEU A 157 5.99 -9.48 -14.14
CA LEU A 157 5.46 -9.07 -12.82
C LEU A 157 3.95 -8.88 -12.83
N ASP A 158 3.36 -8.57 -13.98
CA ASP A 158 1.91 -8.45 -14.18
C ASP A 158 1.17 -9.79 -14.01
N GLN A 159 1.88 -10.91 -14.08
CA GLN A 159 1.36 -12.26 -13.84
C GLN A 159 1.69 -12.79 -12.43
N THR A 160 2.29 -11.95 -11.58
CA THR A 160 2.65 -12.32 -10.21
C THR A 160 1.69 -11.73 -9.18
N LEU A 161 1.61 -12.40 -8.03
CA LEU A 161 0.98 -11.82 -6.85
C LEU A 161 2.04 -11.14 -5.99
N LEU A 162 1.82 -9.87 -5.68
CA LEU A 162 2.64 -9.11 -4.75
C LEU A 162 2.05 -9.19 -3.34
N SER A 163 2.92 -9.08 -2.34
CA SER A 163 2.50 -8.89 -0.95
C SER A 163 1.63 -7.63 -0.86
N TRP A 164 0.58 -7.73 -0.05
CA TRP A 164 -0.34 -6.61 0.11
C TRP A 164 0.35 -5.46 0.83
N THR A 165 0.34 -4.28 0.23
CA THR A 165 0.97 -3.05 0.73
C THR A 165 0.09 -1.84 0.42
N GLY A 166 0.38 -0.69 1.05
CA GLY A 166 -0.27 0.57 0.70
C GLY A 166 -0.04 0.96 -0.77
N THR A 167 1.13 0.64 -1.32
CA THR A 167 1.45 0.89 -2.73
C THR A 167 0.63 0.00 -3.67
N GLU A 168 0.49 -1.29 -3.38
CA GLU A 168 -0.33 -2.20 -4.18
C GLU A 168 -1.82 -1.80 -4.15
N TYR A 169 -2.30 -1.38 -2.97
CA TYR A 169 -3.62 -0.77 -2.86
C TYR A 169 -3.77 0.46 -3.76
N MET A 170 -2.78 1.37 -3.78
CA MET A 170 -2.82 2.57 -4.62
C MET A 170 -2.81 2.23 -6.12
N TYR A 171 -2.06 1.21 -6.54
CA TYR A 171 -2.10 0.74 -7.93
C TYR A 171 -3.53 0.34 -8.33
N HIS A 172 -4.18 -0.53 -7.54
CA HIS A 172 -5.55 -0.95 -7.81
C HIS A 172 -6.57 0.20 -7.71
N PHE A 173 -6.38 1.11 -6.75
CA PHE A 173 -7.24 2.27 -6.59
C PHE A 173 -7.16 3.20 -7.81
N LEU A 174 -5.94 3.63 -8.19
CA LEU A 174 -5.73 4.55 -9.31
C LEU A 174 -6.17 3.94 -10.65
N LYS A 175 -5.94 2.64 -10.86
CA LYS A 175 -6.40 1.94 -12.08
C LYS A 175 -7.92 2.01 -12.28
N LYS A 176 -8.71 2.12 -11.20
CA LYS A 176 -10.17 2.31 -11.28
C LYS A 176 -10.57 3.77 -11.49
N GLN A 177 -9.76 4.72 -11.04
CA GLN A 177 -10.04 6.16 -11.17
C GLN A 177 -9.72 6.69 -12.58
N VAL A 178 -8.72 6.09 -13.25
CA VAL A 178 -8.44 6.38 -14.65
C VAL A 178 -9.54 5.72 -15.48
N CYS A 179 -10.44 6.53 -16.03
CA CYS A 179 -11.40 6.10 -17.04
C CYS A 179 -10.60 5.37 -18.14
N PRO A 180 -10.98 4.16 -18.59
CA PRO A 180 -10.33 3.55 -19.74
C PRO A 180 -10.38 4.60 -20.87
N PRO A 181 -9.28 4.82 -21.62
CA PRO A 181 -9.33 5.73 -22.76
C PRO A 181 -10.53 5.28 -23.59
N SER A 182 -11.49 6.19 -23.81
CA SER A 182 -12.55 5.95 -24.78
C SER A 182 -11.83 5.59 -26.07
N LEU A 183 -11.86 4.31 -26.43
CA LEU A 183 -11.31 3.85 -27.70
C LEU A 183 -11.99 4.72 -28.79
N PRO A 184 -11.22 5.43 -29.63
CA PRO A 184 -11.80 6.08 -30.79
C PRO A 184 -12.41 5.05 -31.74
#